data_AF-A0A8H7L1U5-F1
#
_entry.id   AF-A0A8H7L1U5-F1
#
_cell.length_a   1.000
_cell.length_b   1.000
_cell.length_c   1.000
_cell.angle_alpha   90.00
_cell.angle_beta   90.00
_cell.angle_gamma   90.00
#
_symmetry.space_group_name_H-M   'P 1'
#
loop_
_entity.id
_entity.type
_entity.pdbx_description
1 polymer ?
#
loop_
_entity_poly.entity_id
_entity_poly.type
_entity_poly.pdbx_seq_one_letter_code
_entity_poly.pdbx_strand_id
1 'polypeptide(L)'
;MINTEVTSVLRTSLLQSISSNLSKLAPGVFPIPATIFYATHILPFRPAHPSFNTPIDIKSSSHKSLTTFLKASEKEGLLKLKDIKTGKATELVVVGVFPKNVDVETHRQYITLKDVEEKRAKKEDNAERERKKVKEMEVRECWKAWQGSVAFVEAAGGSTSTLYTMPELKGLINGYIASHNLVNPNDQAYINIDALLRSTIASKNSTEELEFMKRDELTRRLVDKLQPWHEINIEGKEPITKKGALKAISVVAKIRQGKKVSTLITGFEPFTISPDLLADELRKLCASATSVSPVQGKTAAMEVLVQGKQIDAVTGLLVAKGVPKRWIESSDLSGKKK
;
A
#
# COMPACT_ATOMS: atom_id res chain seq x y z
N MET A 1 31.25 33.62 -28.78
CA MET A 1 29.82 33.29 -28.69
C MET A 1 29.53 32.39 -27.49
N ILE A 2 30.14 31.19 -27.41
CA ILE A 2 29.89 30.22 -26.32
C ILE A 2 30.11 30.78 -24.90
N ASN A 3 31.22 31.48 -24.63
CA ASN A 3 31.48 32.03 -23.28
C ASN A 3 30.44 33.09 -22.84
N THR A 4 29.87 33.81 -23.80
CA THR A 4 28.82 34.80 -23.57
C THR A 4 27.50 34.11 -23.23
N GLU A 5 27.18 33.00 -23.90
CA GLU A 5 26.02 32.18 -23.60
C GLU A 5 26.11 31.54 -22.20
N VAL A 6 27.27 30.99 -21.83
CA VAL A 6 27.51 30.47 -20.46
C VAL A 6 27.28 31.56 -19.41
N THR A 7 27.75 32.77 -19.69
CA THR A 7 27.56 33.93 -18.80
C THR A 7 26.09 34.31 -18.68
N SER A 8 25.37 34.32 -19.81
CA SER A 8 23.92 34.55 -19.83
C SER A 8 23.20 33.51 -18.97
N VAL A 9 23.57 32.23 -19.07
CA VAL A 9 22.93 31.17 -18.27
C VAL A 9 23.27 31.30 -16.78
N LEU A 10 24.51 31.66 -16.42
CA LEU A 10 24.86 31.93 -15.02
C LEU A 10 24.07 33.12 -14.46
N ARG A 11 23.88 34.16 -15.28
CA ARG A 11 23.05 35.32 -14.93
C ARG A 11 21.58 34.93 -14.75
N THR A 12 20.97 34.20 -15.69
CA THR A 12 19.57 33.74 -15.53
C THR A 12 19.41 32.79 -14.35
N SER A 13 20.43 32.00 -14.02
CA SER A 13 20.44 31.14 -12.83
C SER A 13 20.44 31.96 -11.54
N LEU A 14 21.15 33.10 -11.53
CA LEU A 14 21.11 34.05 -10.43
C LEU A 14 19.71 34.68 -10.30
N LEU A 15 19.09 35.13 -11.39
CA LEU A 15 17.72 35.67 -11.38
C LEU A 15 16.70 34.63 -10.92
N GLN A 16 16.83 33.39 -11.40
CA GLN A 16 16.02 32.25 -10.98
C GLN A 16 16.16 32.01 -9.47
N SER A 17 17.38 32.03 -8.95
CA SER A 17 17.63 31.86 -7.52
C SER A 17 17.07 33.00 -6.68
N ILE A 18 17.23 34.25 -7.13
CA ILE A 18 16.69 35.43 -6.42
C ILE A 18 15.17 35.38 -6.38
N SER A 19 14.52 35.10 -7.51
CA SER A 19 13.05 35.07 -7.59
C SER A 19 12.44 33.89 -6.81
N SER A 20 13.04 32.70 -6.88
CA SER A 20 12.41 31.47 -6.35
C SER A 20 12.83 31.09 -4.93
N ASN A 21 14.06 31.44 -4.51
CA ASN A 21 14.68 30.97 -3.28
C ASN A 21 15.22 32.09 -2.38
N LEU A 22 16.16 32.90 -2.87
CA LEU A 22 16.87 33.89 -2.03
C LEU A 22 15.95 35.00 -1.50
N SER A 23 14.88 35.35 -2.23
CA SER A 23 13.84 36.28 -1.76
C SER A 23 13.08 35.79 -0.52
N LYS A 24 13.10 34.47 -0.26
CA LYS A 24 12.39 33.82 0.85
C LYS A 24 13.32 33.47 2.02
N LEU A 25 14.63 33.69 1.88
CA LEU A 25 15.58 33.40 2.95
C LEU A 25 15.47 34.44 4.06
N ALA A 26 15.68 33.98 5.30
CA ALA A 26 15.71 34.87 6.46
C ALA A 26 16.91 35.84 6.37
N PRO A 27 16.78 37.11 6.83
CA PRO A 27 17.86 38.09 6.78
C PRO A 27 19.15 37.64 7.50
N GLY A 28 19.03 36.77 8.51
CA GLY A 28 20.17 36.22 9.27
C GLY A 28 21.05 35.23 8.51
N VAL A 29 20.72 34.87 7.26
CA VAL A 29 21.55 33.99 6.42
C VAL A 29 22.72 34.77 5.78
N PHE A 30 22.65 36.09 5.69
CA PHE A 30 23.73 36.94 5.20
C PHE A 30 24.64 37.39 6.36
N PRO A 31 25.96 37.56 6.13
CA PRO A 31 26.69 37.45 4.87
C PRO A 31 27.01 36.00 4.43
N ILE A 32 26.90 35.72 3.13
CA ILE A 32 27.24 34.41 2.53
C ILE A 32 28.55 34.53 1.76
N PRO A 33 29.56 33.67 2.00
CA PRO A 33 30.78 33.61 1.19
C PRO A 33 30.49 33.41 -0.30
N ALA A 34 31.22 34.12 -1.17
CA ALA A 34 31.00 34.06 -2.63
C ALA A 34 31.04 32.64 -3.19
N THR A 35 31.98 31.81 -2.71
CA THR A 35 32.15 30.41 -3.12
C THR A 35 30.94 29.55 -2.75
N ILE A 36 30.43 29.70 -1.53
CA ILE A 36 29.21 29.02 -1.05
C ILE A 36 28.02 29.52 -1.86
N PHE A 37 27.87 30.84 -2.02
CA PHE A 37 26.79 31.43 -2.78
C PHE A 37 26.72 30.90 -4.22
N TYR A 38 27.86 30.77 -4.88
CA TYR A 38 27.94 30.19 -6.21
C TYR A 38 27.52 28.71 -6.23
N ALA A 39 28.06 27.92 -5.31
CA ALA A 39 27.81 26.48 -5.25
C ALA A 39 26.35 26.12 -4.87
N THR A 40 25.72 26.88 -3.98
CA THR A 40 24.40 26.55 -3.42
C THR A 40 23.25 27.37 -4.02
N HIS A 41 23.54 28.59 -4.49
CA HIS A 41 22.51 29.52 -4.95
C HIS A 41 22.65 29.93 -6.42
N ILE A 42 23.67 29.48 -7.16
CA ILE A 42 23.74 29.70 -8.60
C ILE A 42 23.73 28.38 -9.36
N LEU A 43 24.68 27.48 -9.07
CA LEU A 43 24.82 26.21 -9.80
C LEU A 43 23.57 25.30 -9.78
N PRO A 44 22.85 25.13 -8.66
CA PRO A 44 21.68 24.26 -8.61
C PRO A 44 20.48 24.85 -9.35
N PHE A 45 20.45 26.17 -9.54
CA PHE A 45 19.38 26.94 -10.20
C PHE A 45 19.60 27.09 -11.71
N ARG A 46 20.57 26.38 -12.28
CA ARG A 46 20.76 26.29 -13.73
C ARG A 46 19.60 25.53 -14.39
N PRO A 47 19.28 25.84 -15.66
CA PRO A 47 18.25 25.10 -16.40
C PRO A 47 18.57 23.61 -16.44
N ALA A 48 17.57 22.77 -16.20
CA ALA A 48 17.73 21.31 -16.24
C ALA A 48 18.11 20.78 -17.64
N HIS A 49 17.70 21.51 -18.69
CA HIS A 49 17.98 21.18 -20.08
C HIS A 49 18.66 22.38 -20.77
N PRO A 50 19.98 22.55 -20.60
CA PRO A 50 20.69 23.61 -21.28
C PRO A 50 20.71 23.35 -22.78
N SER A 51 20.58 24.41 -23.58
CA SER A 51 20.53 24.34 -25.05
C SER A 51 21.88 23.98 -25.70
N PHE A 52 22.95 23.88 -24.92
CA PHE A 52 24.32 23.64 -25.39
C PHE A 52 25.09 22.70 -24.45
N ASN A 53 26.03 21.96 -25.02
CA ASN A 53 26.78 20.89 -24.34
C ASN A 53 28.03 21.38 -23.58
N THR A 54 28.17 22.68 -23.38
CA THR A 54 29.31 23.28 -22.66
C THR A 54 29.04 23.29 -21.15
N PRO A 55 30.03 22.93 -20.31
CA PRO A 55 29.90 23.08 -18.86
C PRO A 55 29.54 24.52 -18.49
N ILE A 56 28.39 24.69 -17.82
CA ILE A 56 27.96 26.01 -17.33
C ILE A 56 28.70 26.28 -16.02
N ASP A 57 29.95 26.73 -16.14
CA ASP A 57 30.79 27.11 -15.02
C ASP A 57 31.43 28.49 -15.21
N ILE A 58 31.98 29.02 -14.11
CA ILE A 58 32.57 30.35 -14.08
C ILE A 58 33.83 30.46 -14.94
N LYS A 59 34.55 29.35 -15.15
CA LYS A 59 35.78 29.31 -15.96
C LYS A 59 35.47 29.42 -17.46
N SER A 60 34.32 28.88 -17.86
CA SER A 60 33.81 28.87 -19.23
C SER A 60 33.00 30.14 -19.54
N SER A 61 32.71 30.97 -18.53
CA SER A 61 32.09 32.29 -18.70
C SER A 61 33.03 33.31 -19.37
N SER A 62 32.50 34.44 -19.84
CA SER A 62 33.28 35.56 -20.36
C SER A 62 34.00 36.35 -19.26
N HIS A 63 33.56 36.21 -18.00
CA HIS A 63 34.17 36.86 -16.85
C HIS A 63 35.41 36.12 -16.32
N LYS A 64 35.56 34.83 -16.63
CA LYS A 64 36.67 33.94 -16.26
C LYS A 64 36.95 33.77 -14.76
N SER A 65 36.32 34.56 -13.89
CA SER A 65 36.45 34.49 -12.44
C SER A 65 35.13 34.84 -11.74
N LEU A 66 34.91 34.24 -10.56
CA LEU A 66 33.71 34.46 -9.75
C LEU A 66 33.60 35.90 -9.25
N THR A 67 34.72 36.46 -8.81
CA THR A 67 34.80 37.86 -8.37
C THR A 67 34.37 38.82 -9.47
N THR A 68 34.81 38.61 -10.71
CA THR A 68 34.44 39.46 -11.84
C THR A 68 32.95 39.37 -12.15
N PHE A 69 32.37 38.17 -12.14
CA PHE A 69 30.94 37.94 -12.38
C PHE A 69 30.06 38.56 -11.29
N LEU A 70 30.41 38.38 -10.01
CA LEU A 70 29.64 38.94 -8.91
C LEU A 70 29.70 40.48 -8.91
N LYS A 71 30.86 41.08 -9.19
CA LYS A 71 30.99 42.54 -9.33
C LYS A 71 30.18 43.08 -10.51
N ALA A 72 30.07 42.34 -11.61
CA ALA A 72 29.17 42.70 -12.71
C ALA A 72 27.69 42.64 -12.26
N SER A 73 27.31 41.59 -11.53
CA SER A 73 25.95 41.43 -10.98
C SER A 73 25.59 42.49 -9.92
N GLU A 74 26.57 43.00 -9.17
CA GLU A 74 26.40 44.14 -8.25
C GLU A 74 26.16 45.45 -9.02
N LYS A 75 26.89 45.70 -10.11
CA LYS A 75 26.68 46.87 -10.98
C LYS A 75 25.29 46.87 -11.63
N GLU A 76 24.75 45.69 -11.92
CA GLU A 76 23.39 45.50 -12.41
C GLU A 76 22.32 45.63 -11.31
N GLY A 77 22.73 45.81 -10.05
CA GLY A 77 21.83 45.99 -8.92
C GLY A 77 21.11 44.72 -8.49
N LEU A 78 21.68 43.54 -8.76
CA LEU A 78 21.10 42.24 -8.37
C LEU A 78 21.54 41.82 -6.96
N LEU A 79 22.76 42.20 -6.57
CA LEU A 79 23.44 41.79 -5.35
C LEU A 79 24.13 42.97 -4.67
N LYS A 80 24.42 42.84 -3.38
CA LYS A 80 25.34 43.71 -2.65
C LYS A 80 26.52 42.90 -2.13
N LEU A 81 27.73 43.36 -2.43
CA LEU A 81 28.97 42.71 -2.02
C LEU A 81 29.65 43.48 -0.90
N LYS A 82 30.44 42.76 -0.11
CA LYS A 82 31.35 43.35 0.88
C LYS A 82 32.61 42.51 0.95
N ASP A 83 33.75 43.17 1.05
CA ASP A 83 35.02 42.52 1.36
C ASP A 83 35.14 42.42 2.89
N ILE A 84 35.29 41.20 3.41
CA ILE A 84 35.55 40.95 4.83
C ILE A 84 36.99 40.49 4.98
N LYS A 85 37.73 41.10 5.91
CA LYS A 85 39.07 40.66 6.29
C LYS A 85 38.95 39.52 7.29
N THR A 86 39.32 38.32 6.88
CA THR A 86 39.40 37.14 7.74
C THR A 86 40.88 36.79 7.91
N GLY A 87 41.51 37.34 8.94
CA GLY A 87 42.96 37.22 9.15
C GLY A 87 43.77 37.96 8.09
N LYS A 88 44.71 37.27 7.42
CA LYS A 88 45.54 37.83 6.33
C LYS A 88 44.87 37.79 4.94
N ALA A 89 43.71 37.15 4.81
CA ALA A 89 42.98 37.01 3.55
C ALA A 89 41.76 37.94 3.51
N THR A 90 41.47 38.48 2.33
CA THR A 90 40.23 39.22 2.06
C THR A 90 39.27 38.29 1.35
N GLU A 91 38.11 38.03 1.95
CA GLU A 91 37.07 37.17 1.40
C GLU A 91 35.89 38.01 0.93
N LEU A 92 35.44 37.76 -0.31
CA LEU A 92 34.28 38.42 -0.89
C LEU A 92 33.01 37.72 -0.40
N VAL A 93 32.12 38.48 0.22
CA VAL A 93 30.82 37.97 0.68
C VAL A 93 29.67 38.71 0.02
N VAL A 94 28.56 38.00 -0.18
CA VAL A 94 27.27 38.58 -0.56
C VAL A 94 26.56 38.97 0.73
N VAL A 95 26.21 40.25 0.89
CA VAL A 95 25.53 40.77 2.09
C VAL A 95 24.04 40.99 1.89
N GLY A 96 23.57 40.91 0.65
CA GLY A 96 22.16 41.04 0.32
C GLY A 96 21.89 40.80 -1.16
N VAL A 97 20.63 40.52 -1.44
CA VAL A 97 20.05 40.34 -2.78
C VAL A 97 18.95 41.38 -2.97
N PHE A 98 18.65 41.75 -4.21
CA PHE A 98 17.63 42.75 -4.52
C PHE A 98 16.49 42.13 -5.35
N PRO A 99 15.43 41.60 -4.72
CA PRO A 99 14.31 40.97 -5.43
C PRO A 99 13.45 41.92 -6.26
N LYS A 100 13.46 43.22 -5.95
CA LYS A 100 12.68 44.28 -6.63
C LYS A 100 13.39 44.85 -7.88
N ASN A 101 14.44 44.19 -8.35
CA ASN A 101 15.11 44.60 -9.57
C ASN A 101 14.24 44.21 -10.77
N VAL A 102 14.13 45.08 -11.79
CA VAL A 102 13.29 44.87 -12.99
C VAL A 102 13.61 43.53 -13.67
N ASP A 103 14.88 43.14 -13.71
CA ASP A 103 15.29 41.88 -14.34
C ASP A 103 14.88 40.65 -13.54
N VAL A 104 14.71 40.77 -12.22
CA VAL A 104 14.23 39.68 -11.36
C VAL A 104 12.70 39.57 -11.47
N GLU A 105 12.00 40.70 -11.52
CA GLU A 105 10.53 40.74 -11.65
C GLU A 105 10.06 40.28 -13.03
N THR A 106 10.82 40.57 -14.09
CA THR A 106 10.53 40.12 -15.46
C THR A 106 11.05 38.71 -15.76
N HIS A 107 11.79 38.09 -14.83
CA HIS A 107 12.37 36.76 -15.03
C HIS A 107 11.29 35.68 -15.08
N ARG A 108 11.26 34.92 -16.18
CA ARG A 108 10.36 33.76 -16.32
C ARG A 108 10.99 32.53 -15.68
N GLN A 109 10.31 31.99 -14.67
CA GLN A 109 10.79 30.81 -13.97
C GLN A 109 10.86 29.57 -14.86
N TYR A 110 11.90 28.75 -14.67
CA TYR A 110 12.12 27.49 -15.38
C TYR A 110 12.47 26.35 -14.43
N ILE A 111 12.41 25.12 -14.95
CA ILE A 111 12.77 23.90 -14.21
C ILE A 111 14.29 23.85 -14.04
N THR A 112 14.73 23.85 -12.80
CA THR A 112 16.15 23.84 -12.42
C THR A 112 16.68 22.41 -12.24
N LEU A 113 18.01 22.26 -12.24
CA LEU A 113 18.66 20.99 -11.87
C LEU A 113 18.25 20.55 -10.47
N LYS A 114 18.16 21.49 -9.53
CA LYS A 114 17.67 21.24 -8.17
C LYS A 114 16.27 20.64 -8.16
N ASP A 115 15.35 21.15 -8.98
CA ASP A 115 13.97 20.63 -9.06
C ASP A 115 13.93 19.18 -9.56
N VAL A 116 14.81 18.83 -10.51
CA VAL A 116 14.92 17.47 -11.06
C VAL A 116 15.50 16.51 -10.02
N GLU A 117 16.54 16.91 -9.30
CA GLU A 117 17.15 16.12 -8.23
C GLU A 117 16.17 15.90 -7.07
N GLU A 118 15.48 16.94 -6.62
CA GLU A 118 14.45 16.82 -5.58
C GLU A 118 13.28 15.92 -6.01
N LYS A 119 12.86 16.00 -7.28
CA LYS A 119 11.82 15.14 -7.83
C LYS A 119 12.28 13.68 -7.92
N ARG A 120 13.55 13.43 -8.30
CA ARG A 120 14.12 12.07 -8.30
C ARG A 120 14.19 11.51 -6.88
N ALA A 121 14.71 12.27 -5.92
CA ALA A 121 14.79 11.86 -4.52
C ALA A 121 13.40 11.54 -3.94
N LYS A 122 12.38 12.37 -4.21
CA LYS A 122 10.99 12.08 -3.82
C LYS A 122 10.43 10.82 -4.48
N LYS A 123 10.78 10.55 -5.74
CA LYS A 123 10.35 9.35 -6.45
C LYS A 123 11.00 8.10 -5.86
N GLU A 124 12.27 8.17 -5.49
CA GLU A 124 13.00 7.08 -4.84
C GLU A 124 12.45 6.80 -3.45
N ASP A 125 12.21 7.82 -2.62
CA ASP A 125 11.57 7.68 -1.30
C ASP A 125 10.16 7.07 -1.43
N ASN A 126 9.35 7.53 -2.38
CA ASN A 126 8.04 6.93 -2.63
C ASN A 126 8.15 5.48 -3.12
N ALA A 127 9.11 5.15 -3.99
CA ALA A 127 9.30 3.78 -4.45
C ALA A 127 9.78 2.85 -3.31
N GLU A 128 10.61 3.34 -2.40
CA GLU A 128 11.03 2.61 -1.21
C GLU A 128 9.87 2.38 -0.25
N ARG A 129 9.00 3.39 -0.05
CA ARG A 129 7.78 3.27 0.74
C ARG A 129 6.81 2.25 0.13
N GLU A 130 6.63 2.25 -1.19
CA GLU A 130 5.78 1.27 -1.87
C GLU A 130 6.35 -0.15 -1.77
N ARG A 131 7.68 -0.33 -1.86
CA ARG A 131 8.32 -1.64 -1.65
C ARG A 131 8.19 -2.16 -0.22
N LYS A 132 8.07 -1.25 0.76
CA LYS A 132 7.89 -1.58 2.18
C LYS A 132 6.43 -1.81 2.56
N LYS A 133 5.46 -1.51 1.68
CA LYS A 133 4.05 -1.86 1.92
C LYS A 133 3.88 -3.37 1.74
N VAL A 134 3.52 -4.04 2.83
CA VAL A 134 3.04 -5.42 2.77
C VAL A 134 1.77 -5.44 1.93
N LYS A 135 1.79 -6.14 0.78
CA LYS A 135 0.57 -6.34 -0.01
C LYS A 135 -0.39 -7.25 0.75
N GLU A 136 -1.67 -6.93 0.62
CA GLU A 136 -2.76 -7.72 1.18
C GLU A 136 -2.74 -9.13 0.57
N MET A 137 -2.87 -10.17 1.41
CA MET A 137 -2.91 -11.55 0.94
C MET A 137 -4.21 -11.82 0.19
N GLU A 138 -4.12 -12.53 -0.92
CA GLU A 138 -5.28 -12.95 -1.68
C GLU A 138 -5.85 -14.22 -1.07
N VAL A 139 -7.13 -14.16 -0.71
CA VAL A 139 -7.87 -15.29 -0.16
C VAL A 139 -8.93 -15.69 -1.17
N ARG A 140 -8.90 -16.96 -1.60
CA ARG A 140 -9.88 -17.56 -2.50
C ARG A 140 -10.60 -18.70 -1.80
N GLU A 141 -11.93 -18.65 -1.85
CA GLU A 141 -12.78 -19.76 -1.40
C GLU A 141 -13.04 -20.68 -2.58
N CYS A 142 -12.81 -21.97 -2.36
CA CYS A 142 -12.91 -23.00 -3.37
C CYS A 142 -13.75 -24.17 -2.85
N TRP A 143 -14.29 -24.97 -3.76
CA TRP A 143 -15.04 -26.18 -3.44
C TRP A 143 -14.56 -27.34 -4.28
N LYS A 144 -14.60 -28.53 -3.69
CA LYS A 144 -14.22 -29.77 -4.35
C LYS A 144 -15.38 -30.77 -4.32
N ALA A 145 -15.52 -31.54 -5.39
CA ALA A 145 -16.43 -32.68 -5.45
C ALA A 145 -16.15 -33.65 -4.29
N TRP A 146 -17.19 -34.07 -3.58
CA TRP A 146 -17.07 -34.98 -2.44
C TRP A 146 -18.35 -35.79 -2.22
N GLN A 147 -18.20 -37.12 -2.08
CA GLN A 147 -19.29 -38.04 -1.77
C GLN A 147 -20.46 -37.88 -2.77
N GLY A 148 -21.68 -37.58 -2.31
CA GLY A 148 -22.88 -37.48 -3.14
C GLY A 148 -22.88 -36.33 -4.17
N SER A 149 -21.92 -35.40 -4.12
CA SER A 149 -21.76 -34.36 -5.15
C SER A 149 -20.88 -34.80 -6.33
N VAL A 150 -20.18 -35.94 -6.24
CA VAL A 150 -19.28 -36.43 -7.30
C VAL A 150 -20.02 -36.73 -8.59
N ALA A 151 -21.11 -37.51 -8.50
CA ALA A 151 -21.91 -37.89 -9.67
C ALA A 151 -22.50 -36.67 -10.39
N PHE A 152 -22.91 -35.65 -9.63
CA PHE A 152 -23.39 -34.39 -10.19
C PHE A 152 -22.28 -33.65 -10.95
N VAL A 153 -21.10 -33.51 -10.35
CA VAL A 153 -19.97 -32.80 -10.98
C VAL A 153 -19.54 -33.50 -12.27
N GLU A 154 -19.48 -34.83 -12.28
CA GLU A 154 -19.15 -35.61 -13.48
C GLU A 154 -20.22 -35.45 -14.58
N ALA A 155 -21.51 -35.54 -14.22
CA ALA A 155 -22.61 -35.37 -15.17
C ALA A 155 -22.68 -33.95 -15.76
N ALA A 156 -22.26 -32.94 -14.98
CA ALA A 156 -22.14 -31.57 -15.44
C ALA A 156 -20.86 -31.29 -16.24
N GLY A 157 -20.04 -32.31 -16.52
CA GLY A 157 -18.80 -32.20 -17.32
C GLY A 157 -17.59 -31.68 -16.53
N GLY A 158 -17.65 -31.66 -15.21
CA GLY A 158 -16.56 -31.28 -14.33
C GLY A 158 -15.68 -32.46 -13.90
N SER A 159 -14.43 -32.16 -13.55
CA SER A 159 -13.51 -33.08 -12.88
C SER A 159 -13.72 -33.12 -11.35
N THR A 160 -13.55 -34.29 -10.76
CA THR A 160 -13.68 -34.51 -9.30
C THR A 160 -12.44 -34.10 -8.52
N SER A 161 -11.29 -33.95 -9.19
CA SER A 161 -10.03 -33.55 -8.56
C SER A 161 -9.86 -32.04 -8.46
N THR A 162 -10.54 -31.29 -9.33
CA THR A 162 -10.44 -29.83 -9.50
C THR A 162 -11.06 -29.07 -8.33
N LEU A 163 -10.44 -27.94 -7.99
CA LEU A 163 -10.99 -26.94 -7.06
C LEU A 163 -11.72 -25.89 -7.88
N TYR A 164 -13.01 -25.72 -7.59
CA TYR A 164 -13.87 -24.77 -8.27
C TYR A 164 -14.11 -23.54 -7.41
N THR A 165 -14.07 -22.38 -8.02
CA THR A 165 -14.55 -21.12 -7.46
C THR A 165 -16.08 -21.01 -7.60
N MET A 166 -16.70 -20.11 -6.84
CA MET A 166 -18.15 -19.89 -6.92
C MET A 166 -18.65 -19.56 -8.35
N PRO A 167 -17.97 -18.72 -9.15
CA PRO A 167 -18.36 -18.49 -10.55
C PRO A 167 -18.27 -19.74 -11.42
N GLU A 168 -17.23 -20.56 -11.25
CA GLU A 168 -17.07 -21.80 -12.02
C GLU A 168 -18.14 -22.83 -11.65
N LEU A 169 -18.48 -22.96 -10.36
CA LEU A 169 -19.60 -23.78 -9.91
C LEU A 169 -20.92 -23.32 -10.51
N LYS A 170 -21.19 -22.01 -10.51
CA LYS A 170 -22.40 -21.46 -11.14
C LYS A 170 -22.42 -21.75 -12.64
N GLY A 171 -21.27 -21.65 -13.32
CA GLY A 171 -21.12 -22.02 -14.73
C GLY A 171 -21.46 -23.50 -14.96
N LEU A 172 -20.91 -24.38 -14.14
CA LEU A 172 -21.11 -25.83 -14.21
C LEU A 172 -22.58 -26.22 -13.94
N ILE A 173 -23.20 -25.62 -12.91
CA ILE A 173 -24.63 -25.82 -12.60
C ILE A 173 -25.52 -25.31 -13.73
N ASN A 174 -25.25 -24.11 -14.26
CA ASN A 174 -26.04 -23.57 -15.37
C ASN A 174 -25.86 -24.38 -16.66
N GLY A 175 -24.65 -24.87 -16.93
CA GLY A 175 -24.36 -25.77 -18.05
C GLY A 175 -25.18 -27.05 -17.97
N TYR A 176 -25.23 -27.66 -16.78
CA TYR A 176 -26.05 -28.84 -16.51
C TYR A 176 -27.56 -28.57 -16.67
N ILE A 177 -28.06 -27.46 -16.11
CA ILE A 177 -29.47 -27.07 -16.25
C ILE A 177 -29.86 -26.90 -17.73
N ALA A 178 -28.98 -26.30 -18.53
CA ALA A 178 -29.21 -26.08 -19.95
C ALA A 178 -29.15 -27.38 -20.76
N SER A 179 -28.16 -28.26 -20.52
CA SER A 179 -28.02 -29.53 -21.26
C SER A 179 -29.19 -30.48 -21.01
N HIS A 180 -29.78 -30.44 -19.82
CA HIS A 180 -30.92 -31.26 -19.43
C HIS A 180 -32.28 -30.57 -19.57
N ASN A 181 -32.33 -29.35 -20.12
CA ASN A 181 -33.56 -28.55 -20.30
C ASN A 181 -34.40 -28.45 -19.02
N LEU A 182 -33.76 -28.20 -17.88
CA LEU A 182 -34.40 -28.23 -16.56
C LEU A 182 -35.09 -26.91 -16.18
N VAL A 183 -35.06 -25.89 -17.03
CA VAL A 183 -35.78 -24.62 -16.76
C VAL A 183 -37.28 -24.87 -16.90
N ASN A 184 -38.05 -24.44 -15.90
CA ASN A 184 -39.50 -24.64 -15.93
C ASN A 184 -40.13 -23.79 -17.06
N PRO A 185 -40.92 -24.39 -17.97
CA PRO A 185 -41.56 -23.66 -19.08
C PRO A 185 -42.56 -22.60 -18.63
N ASN A 186 -43.20 -22.78 -17.47
CA ASN A 186 -44.24 -21.89 -16.95
C ASN A 186 -43.64 -20.71 -16.16
N ASP A 187 -42.50 -20.91 -15.51
CA ASP A 187 -41.79 -19.87 -14.76
C ASP A 187 -40.27 -20.09 -14.83
N GLN A 188 -39.57 -19.23 -15.58
CA GLN A 188 -38.14 -19.33 -15.80
C GLN A 188 -37.28 -19.10 -14.53
N ALA A 189 -37.88 -18.59 -13.44
CA ALA A 189 -37.19 -18.47 -12.16
C ALA A 189 -37.00 -19.83 -11.46
N TYR A 190 -37.76 -20.85 -11.86
CA TYR A 190 -37.74 -22.19 -11.28
C TYR A 190 -37.04 -23.21 -12.17
N ILE A 191 -36.36 -24.13 -11.51
CA ILE A 191 -35.64 -25.26 -12.09
C ILE A 191 -36.34 -26.54 -11.65
N ASN A 192 -36.72 -27.37 -12.61
CA ASN A 192 -37.25 -28.71 -12.39
C ASN A 192 -36.12 -29.63 -11.93
N ILE A 193 -36.34 -30.33 -10.82
CA ILE A 193 -35.32 -31.15 -10.17
C ILE A 193 -35.42 -32.59 -10.67
N ASP A 194 -34.42 -32.99 -11.45
CA ASP A 194 -34.26 -34.34 -11.97
C ASP A 194 -33.81 -35.33 -10.86
N ALA A 195 -33.71 -36.62 -11.21
CA ALA A 195 -33.33 -37.66 -10.25
C ALA A 195 -31.92 -37.43 -9.68
N LEU A 196 -30.97 -36.94 -10.48
CA LEU A 196 -29.59 -36.74 -10.04
C LEU A 196 -29.50 -35.57 -9.07
N LEU A 197 -30.03 -34.39 -9.43
CA LEU A 197 -30.07 -33.23 -8.54
C LEU A 197 -30.79 -33.57 -7.23
N ARG A 198 -31.91 -34.29 -7.30
CA ARG A 198 -32.66 -34.74 -6.12
C ARG A 198 -31.79 -35.58 -5.20
N SER A 199 -31.08 -36.56 -5.76
CA SER A 199 -30.18 -37.44 -4.98
C SER A 199 -29.02 -36.67 -4.33
N THR A 200 -28.50 -35.65 -5.00
CA THR A 200 -27.38 -34.84 -4.51
C THR A 200 -27.82 -33.87 -3.41
N ILE A 201 -28.93 -33.15 -3.61
CA ILE A 201 -29.40 -32.11 -2.65
C ILE A 201 -30.18 -32.69 -1.47
N ALA A 202 -30.72 -33.92 -1.59
CA ALA A 202 -31.50 -34.54 -0.53
C ALA A 202 -30.75 -34.53 0.82
N SER A 203 -31.45 -34.12 1.87
CA SER A 203 -30.97 -34.27 3.24
C SER A 203 -31.40 -35.62 3.78
N LYS A 204 -30.57 -36.24 4.63
CA LYS A 204 -30.86 -37.57 5.22
C LYS A 204 -32.20 -37.64 5.99
N ASN A 205 -32.79 -36.49 6.32
CA ASN A 205 -34.03 -36.37 7.11
C ASN A 205 -35.19 -35.74 6.33
N SER A 206 -35.09 -35.55 5.01
CA SER A 206 -36.12 -34.87 4.21
C SER A 206 -36.82 -35.86 3.30
N THR A 207 -38.09 -36.15 3.58
CA THR A 207 -39.02 -36.93 2.74
C THR A 207 -39.79 -36.01 1.79
N GLU A 208 -39.18 -34.91 1.36
CA GLU A 208 -39.81 -33.96 0.44
C GLU A 208 -39.54 -34.38 -1.00
N GLU A 209 -40.60 -34.63 -1.76
CA GLU A 209 -40.54 -34.73 -3.22
C GLU A 209 -40.32 -33.33 -3.79
N LEU A 210 -39.07 -32.87 -3.76
CA LEU A 210 -38.69 -31.60 -4.37
C LEU A 210 -38.80 -31.72 -5.90
N GLU A 211 -39.92 -31.27 -6.46
CA GLU A 211 -40.15 -31.28 -7.91
C GLU A 211 -39.51 -30.08 -8.62
N PHE A 212 -39.53 -28.90 -8.01
CA PHE A 212 -38.95 -27.69 -8.56
C PHE A 212 -38.43 -26.75 -7.45
N MET A 213 -37.44 -25.92 -7.79
CA MET A 213 -36.82 -24.99 -6.86
C MET A 213 -36.28 -23.75 -7.56
N LYS A 214 -36.15 -22.62 -6.87
CA LYS A 214 -35.49 -21.43 -7.41
C LYS A 214 -34.00 -21.71 -7.67
N ARG A 215 -33.46 -21.11 -8.74
CA ARG A 215 -32.06 -21.29 -9.15
C ARG A 215 -31.04 -20.97 -8.04
N ASP A 216 -31.26 -19.90 -7.29
CA ASP A 216 -30.35 -19.50 -6.20
C ASP A 216 -30.35 -20.50 -5.05
N GLU A 217 -31.51 -21.06 -4.72
CA GLU A 217 -31.64 -22.06 -3.66
C GLU A 217 -31.00 -23.38 -4.07
N LEU A 218 -31.22 -23.82 -5.31
CA LEU A 218 -30.56 -25.00 -5.88
C LEU A 218 -29.03 -24.85 -5.83
N THR A 219 -28.52 -23.69 -6.25
CA THR A 219 -27.09 -23.39 -6.22
C THR A 219 -26.54 -23.50 -4.80
N ARG A 220 -27.22 -22.89 -3.82
CA ARG A 220 -26.81 -22.97 -2.41
C ARG A 220 -26.79 -24.41 -1.90
N ARG A 221 -27.86 -25.18 -2.14
CA ARG A 221 -27.94 -26.58 -1.67
C ARG A 221 -26.88 -27.47 -2.32
N LEU A 222 -26.53 -27.26 -3.59
CA LEU A 222 -25.46 -27.99 -4.26
C LEU A 222 -24.08 -27.62 -3.68
N VAL A 223 -23.82 -26.33 -3.47
CA VAL A 223 -22.59 -25.84 -2.84
C VAL A 223 -22.40 -26.41 -1.44
N ASP A 224 -23.48 -26.51 -0.65
CA ASP A 224 -23.43 -27.10 0.70
C ASP A 224 -23.06 -28.60 0.72
N LYS A 225 -23.24 -29.30 -0.41
CA LYS A 225 -22.87 -30.73 -0.58
C LYS A 225 -21.44 -30.92 -1.06
N LEU A 226 -20.83 -29.87 -1.62
CA LEU A 226 -19.44 -29.86 -2.00
C LEU A 226 -18.55 -29.68 -0.76
N GLN A 227 -17.31 -30.17 -0.83
CA GLN A 227 -16.37 -30.00 0.26
C GLN A 227 -15.73 -28.60 0.17
N PRO A 228 -15.78 -27.78 1.23
CA PRO A 228 -15.16 -26.46 1.21
C PRO A 228 -13.64 -26.56 1.34
N TRP A 229 -12.96 -25.69 0.63
CA TRP A 229 -11.51 -25.50 0.59
C TRP A 229 -11.21 -23.99 0.54
N HIS A 230 -9.99 -23.62 0.90
CA HIS A 230 -9.51 -22.25 0.73
C HIS A 230 -8.06 -22.24 0.26
N GLU A 231 -7.75 -21.24 -0.54
CA GLU A 231 -6.42 -20.95 -1.02
C GLU A 231 -6.00 -19.56 -0.51
N ILE A 232 -4.80 -19.50 0.08
CA ILE A 232 -4.20 -18.27 0.58
C ILE A 232 -2.92 -18.04 -0.22
N ASN A 233 -2.92 -16.97 -0.99
CA ASN A 233 -1.81 -16.54 -1.82
C ASN A 233 -1.17 -15.28 -1.20
N ILE A 234 0.11 -15.40 -0.87
CA ILE A 234 0.92 -14.35 -0.27
C ILE A 234 2.04 -14.05 -1.26
N GLU A 235 2.22 -12.78 -1.62
CA GLU A 235 3.24 -12.38 -2.60
C GLU A 235 4.63 -12.90 -2.20
N GLY A 236 5.28 -13.63 -3.12
CA GLY A 236 6.60 -14.23 -2.89
C GLY A 236 6.60 -15.58 -2.15
N LYS A 237 5.43 -16.15 -1.83
CA LYS A 237 5.30 -17.52 -1.30
C LYS A 237 4.44 -18.39 -2.22
N GLU A 238 4.59 -19.71 -2.12
CA GLU A 238 3.72 -20.63 -2.83
C GLU A 238 2.28 -20.56 -2.27
N PRO A 239 1.25 -20.64 -3.14
CA PRO A 239 -0.14 -20.66 -2.70
C PRO A 239 -0.42 -21.83 -1.76
N ILE A 240 -1.01 -21.54 -0.60
CA ILE A 240 -1.32 -22.55 0.41
C ILE A 240 -2.78 -22.94 0.25
N THR A 241 -2.99 -24.19 -0.16
CA THR A 241 -4.32 -24.78 -0.31
C THR A 241 -4.62 -25.65 0.91
N LYS A 242 -5.71 -25.35 1.62
CA LYS A 242 -6.14 -26.10 2.81
C LYS A 242 -7.61 -26.49 2.72
N LYS A 243 -7.90 -27.67 3.28
CA LYS A 243 -9.26 -28.21 3.40
C LYS A 243 -10.03 -27.47 4.49
N GLY A 244 -11.30 -27.21 4.23
CA GLY A 244 -12.24 -26.58 5.15
C GLY A 244 -12.61 -25.16 4.74
N ALA A 245 -13.74 -24.68 5.25
CA ALA A 245 -14.15 -23.29 5.10
C ALA A 245 -13.21 -22.39 5.90
N LEU A 246 -12.78 -21.29 5.28
CA LEU A 246 -11.98 -20.30 5.98
C LEU A 246 -12.88 -19.56 6.99
N LYS A 247 -12.35 -19.36 8.19
CA LYS A 247 -13.01 -18.56 9.23
C LYS A 247 -12.22 -17.27 9.43
N ALA A 248 -12.93 -16.18 9.65
CA ALA A 248 -12.29 -14.93 10.03
C ALA A 248 -11.51 -15.08 11.34
N ILE A 249 -10.43 -14.30 11.46
CA ILE A 249 -9.70 -14.15 12.70
C ILE A 249 -10.62 -13.46 13.71
N SER A 250 -10.86 -14.12 14.82
CA SER A 250 -11.70 -13.60 15.88
C SER A 250 -10.84 -12.84 16.90
N VAL A 251 -11.12 -11.55 17.07
CA VAL A 251 -10.48 -10.64 18.05
C VAL A 251 -11.54 -10.23 19.07
N VAL A 252 -11.48 -10.82 20.26
CA VAL A 252 -12.52 -10.66 21.30
C VAL A 252 -11.94 -10.04 22.56
N ALA A 253 -12.39 -8.86 22.96
CA ALA A 253 -12.10 -8.33 24.29
C ALA A 253 -13.13 -8.86 25.30
N LYS A 254 -12.69 -9.59 26.32
CA LYS A 254 -13.56 -10.13 27.38
C LYS A 254 -12.94 -10.00 28.77
N ILE A 255 -13.76 -10.03 29.81
CA ILE A 255 -13.32 -10.04 31.21
C ILE A 255 -13.01 -11.48 31.62
N ARG A 256 -11.81 -11.77 32.13
CA ARG A 256 -11.41 -13.14 32.56
C ARG A 256 -11.18 -13.28 34.07
N GLN A 257 -10.56 -12.29 34.72
CA GLN A 257 -10.25 -12.33 36.15
C GLN A 257 -10.66 -11.02 36.83
N GLY A 258 -11.70 -11.07 37.66
CA GLY A 258 -12.25 -9.88 38.32
C GLY A 258 -12.77 -8.86 37.31
N LYS A 259 -12.30 -7.61 37.39
CA LYS A 259 -12.65 -6.51 36.46
C LYS A 259 -11.64 -6.34 35.31
N LYS A 260 -10.65 -7.23 35.16
CA LYS A 260 -9.60 -7.07 34.15
C LYS A 260 -10.04 -7.60 32.78
N VAL A 261 -9.93 -6.74 31.76
CA VAL A 261 -10.19 -7.05 30.36
C VAL A 261 -8.94 -7.66 29.73
N SER A 262 -9.11 -8.70 28.92
CA SER A 262 -8.09 -9.24 28.04
C SER A 262 -8.64 -9.42 26.62
N THR A 263 -7.78 -9.22 25.64
CA THR A 263 -8.08 -9.40 24.22
C THR A 263 -7.60 -10.78 23.79
N LEU A 264 -8.50 -11.59 23.24
CA LEU A 264 -8.25 -12.95 22.79
C LEU A 264 -8.30 -13.03 21.27
N ILE A 265 -7.31 -13.68 20.67
CA ILE A 265 -7.11 -13.76 19.23
C ILE A 265 -7.03 -15.22 18.84
N THR A 266 -7.88 -15.65 17.89
CA THR A 266 -7.97 -17.06 17.44
C THR A 266 -8.25 -17.13 15.94
N GLY A 267 -7.85 -18.23 15.29
CA GLY A 267 -8.16 -18.47 13.88
C GLY A 267 -7.20 -17.76 12.91
N PHE A 268 -6.02 -17.39 13.38
CA PHE A 268 -4.98 -16.73 12.59
C PHE A 268 -4.05 -17.72 11.86
N GLU A 269 -4.15 -19.01 12.18
CA GLU A 269 -3.30 -20.08 11.63
C GLU A 269 -3.49 -20.32 10.12
N PRO A 270 -4.71 -20.24 9.55
CA PRO A 270 -4.89 -20.30 8.10
C PRO A 270 -4.10 -19.20 7.38
N PHE A 271 -4.08 -17.99 7.94
CA PHE A 271 -3.39 -16.81 7.40
C PHE A 271 -1.86 -16.85 7.55
N THR A 272 -1.29 -18.01 7.90
CA THR A 272 0.15 -18.26 8.06
C THR A 272 0.82 -17.42 9.16
N ILE A 273 0.03 -16.94 10.11
CA ILE A 273 0.53 -16.17 11.23
C ILE A 273 1.00 -17.13 12.32
N SER A 274 2.26 -17.02 12.72
CA SER A 274 2.80 -17.78 13.86
C SER A 274 2.28 -17.21 15.19
N PRO A 275 1.79 -18.06 16.11
CA PRO A 275 1.28 -17.61 17.41
C PRO A 275 2.36 -16.91 18.24
N ASP A 276 3.59 -17.43 18.25
CA ASP A 276 4.68 -16.89 19.06
C ASP A 276 5.15 -15.52 18.52
N LEU A 277 5.29 -15.40 17.21
CA LEU A 277 5.64 -14.13 16.57
C LEU A 277 4.54 -13.09 16.77
N LEU A 278 3.27 -13.49 16.66
CA LEU A 278 2.14 -12.61 16.91
C LEU A 278 2.14 -12.11 18.36
N ALA A 279 2.36 -13.01 19.33
CA ALA A 279 2.42 -12.66 20.74
C ALA A 279 3.59 -11.70 21.05
N ASP A 280 4.76 -11.92 20.48
CA ASP A 280 5.95 -11.08 20.68
C ASP A 280 5.80 -9.68 20.09
N GLU A 281 5.20 -9.57 18.89
CA GLU A 281 4.92 -8.28 18.27
C GLU A 281 3.85 -7.50 19.02
N LEU A 282 2.77 -8.17 19.44
CA LEU A 282 1.72 -7.55 20.23
C LEU A 282 2.23 -7.09 21.61
N ARG A 283 3.16 -7.84 22.22
CA ARG A 283 3.80 -7.43 23.48
C ARG A 283 4.53 -6.10 23.33
N LYS A 284 5.28 -5.93 22.23
CA LYS A 284 6.02 -4.70 21.92
C LYS A 284 5.07 -3.56 21.55
N LEU A 285 4.11 -3.82 20.66
CA LEU A 285 3.17 -2.82 20.15
C LEU A 285 2.25 -2.27 21.24
N CYS A 286 1.73 -3.14 22.10
CA CYS A 286 0.75 -2.77 23.13
C CYS A 286 1.40 -2.46 24.49
N ALA A 287 2.73 -2.60 24.62
CA ALA A 287 3.45 -2.56 25.90
C ALA A 287 2.76 -3.38 27.01
N SER A 288 2.18 -4.53 26.64
CA SER A 288 1.28 -5.33 27.47
C SER A 288 1.73 -6.80 27.50
N ALA A 289 1.46 -7.51 28.59
CA ALA A 289 1.80 -8.93 28.67
C ALA A 289 0.95 -9.75 27.68
N THR A 290 1.60 -10.68 26.99
CA THR A 290 0.97 -11.62 26.05
C THR A 290 1.25 -13.07 26.44
N SER A 291 0.35 -13.96 26.07
CA SER A 291 0.53 -15.41 26.30
C SER A 291 -0.08 -16.21 25.15
N VAL A 292 0.55 -17.34 24.82
CA VAL A 292 0.05 -18.32 23.86
C VAL A 292 -0.47 -19.52 24.62
N SER A 293 -1.68 -19.98 24.30
CA SER A 293 -2.24 -21.22 24.86
C SER A 293 -3.08 -21.95 23.81
N PRO A 294 -3.30 -23.27 23.93
CA PRO A 294 -4.23 -23.98 23.06
C PRO A 294 -5.67 -23.48 23.23
N VAL A 295 -6.46 -23.43 22.16
CA VAL A 295 -7.88 -23.07 22.22
C VAL A 295 -8.64 -24.15 22.98
N GLN A 296 -9.49 -23.73 23.92
CA GLN A 296 -10.34 -24.66 24.68
C GLN A 296 -11.21 -25.51 23.74
N GLY A 297 -11.09 -26.84 23.86
CA GLY A 297 -11.84 -27.80 23.05
C GLY A 297 -11.28 -28.08 21.65
N LYS A 298 -10.12 -27.50 21.27
CA LYS A 298 -9.43 -27.79 20.01
C LYS A 298 -7.93 -27.94 20.23
N THR A 299 -7.44 -29.18 20.19
CA THR A 299 -6.04 -29.52 20.48
C THR A 299 -5.02 -28.96 19.47
N ALA A 300 -5.44 -28.62 18.25
CA ALA A 300 -4.56 -28.15 17.18
C ALA A 300 -4.61 -26.63 16.91
N ALA A 301 -5.49 -25.89 17.60
CA ALA A 301 -5.63 -24.44 17.42
C ALA A 301 -5.00 -23.70 18.60
N MET A 302 -4.36 -22.57 18.34
CA MET A 302 -3.73 -21.72 19.34
C MET A 302 -4.52 -20.42 19.53
N GLU A 303 -4.60 -19.97 20.77
CA GLU A 303 -5.08 -18.64 21.15
C GLU A 303 -3.90 -17.77 21.60
N VAL A 304 -3.87 -16.53 21.12
CA VAL A 304 -2.98 -15.48 21.63
C VAL A 304 -3.82 -14.55 22.49
N LEU A 305 -3.39 -14.35 23.74
CA LEU A 305 -4.00 -13.44 24.68
C LEU A 305 -3.11 -12.21 24.86
N VAL A 306 -3.72 -11.03 24.88
CA VAL A 306 -3.08 -9.75 25.21
C VAL A 306 -3.82 -9.14 26.40
N GLN A 307 -3.09 -8.67 27.41
CA GLN A 307 -3.71 -7.94 28.52
C GLN A 307 -4.26 -6.59 28.07
N GLY A 308 -5.43 -6.21 28.60
CA GLY A 308 -6.12 -4.96 28.24
C GLY A 308 -7.06 -5.09 27.04
N LYS A 309 -7.77 -4.00 26.76
CA LYS A 309 -8.62 -3.85 25.57
C LYS A 309 -7.74 -3.32 24.43
N GLN A 310 -7.30 -4.20 23.55
CA GLN A 310 -6.31 -3.93 22.49
C GLN A 310 -6.86 -4.26 21.09
N ILE A 311 -8.18 -4.16 20.89
CA ILE A 311 -8.85 -4.54 19.63
C ILE A 311 -8.25 -3.78 18.43
N ASP A 312 -8.09 -2.46 18.56
CA ASP A 312 -7.60 -1.62 17.45
C ASP A 312 -6.14 -1.90 17.13
N ALA A 313 -5.29 -2.06 18.15
CA ALA A 313 -3.89 -2.39 17.99
C ALA A 313 -3.70 -3.77 17.32
N VAL A 314 -4.48 -4.76 17.74
CA VAL A 314 -4.47 -6.11 17.14
C VAL A 314 -4.96 -6.06 15.70
N THR A 315 -6.08 -5.39 15.43
CA THR A 315 -6.65 -5.29 14.09
C THR A 315 -5.67 -4.58 13.14
N GLY A 316 -5.03 -3.50 13.60
CA GLY A 316 -4.00 -2.79 12.85
C GLY A 316 -2.80 -3.67 12.53
N LEU A 317 -2.34 -4.48 13.49
CA LEU A 317 -1.23 -5.40 13.27
C LEU A 317 -1.57 -6.50 12.27
N LEU A 318 -2.77 -7.08 12.35
CA LEU A 318 -3.22 -8.12 11.40
C LEU A 318 -3.31 -7.57 9.96
N VAL A 319 -3.85 -6.36 9.80
CA VAL A 319 -3.87 -5.66 8.50
C VAL A 319 -2.45 -5.36 8.01
N ALA A 320 -1.54 -4.93 8.91
CA ALA A 320 -0.14 -4.69 8.56
C ALA A 320 0.60 -5.98 8.16
N LYS A 321 0.15 -7.14 8.63
CA LYS A 321 0.61 -8.47 8.18
C LYS A 321 -0.03 -8.93 6.86
N GLY A 322 -0.87 -8.09 6.24
CA GLY A 322 -1.52 -8.36 4.97
C GLY A 322 -2.87 -9.06 5.09
N VAL A 323 -3.44 -9.25 6.29
CA VAL A 323 -4.75 -9.90 6.42
C VAL A 323 -5.86 -8.94 5.95
N PRO A 324 -6.74 -9.37 5.02
CA PRO A 324 -7.88 -8.57 4.60
C PRO A 324 -8.81 -8.23 5.77
N LYS A 325 -9.27 -6.98 5.85
CA LYS A 325 -10.18 -6.53 6.91
C LYS A 325 -11.47 -7.35 6.98
N ARG A 326 -11.98 -7.85 5.84
CA ARG A 326 -13.16 -8.72 5.77
C ARG A 326 -13.01 -10.04 6.53
N TRP A 327 -11.77 -10.48 6.75
CA TRP A 327 -11.42 -11.70 7.46
C TRP A 327 -11.00 -11.44 8.91
N ILE A 328 -11.31 -10.26 9.46
CA ILE A 328 -11.06 -9.93 10.87
C ILE A 328 -12.40 -9.56 11.51
N GLU A 329 -12.85 -10.42 12.42
CA GLU A 329 -14.05 -10.18 13.22
C GLU A 329 -13.64 -9.68 14.60
N SER A 330 -14.00 -8.43 14.90
CA SER A 330 -13.74 -7.81 16.20
C SER A 330 -15.02 -7.77 17.04
N SER A 331 -14.92 -8.11 18.32
CA SER A 331 -16.05 -7.99 19.25
C SER A 331 -15.59 -7.55 20.64
N ASP A 332 -16.35 -6.63 21.24
CA ASP A 332 -16.12 -6.17 22.60
C ASP A 332 -17.22 -6.71 23.52
N LEU A 333 -16.86 -7.68 24.35
CA LEU A 333 -17.71 -8.27 25.37
C LEU A 333 -17.41 -7.71 26.76
N SER A 334 -16.50 -6.74 26.89
CA SER A 334 -16.12 -6.14 28.17
C SER A 334 -17.16 -5.14 28.72
N GLY A 335 -18.02 -4.59 27.85
CA GLY A 335 -19.06 -3.63 28.23
C GLY A 335 -20.44 -4.23 28.53
N LYS A 336 -20.69 -5.51 28.21
CA LYS A 336 -21.97 -6.16 28.50
C LYS A 336 -22.04 -6.54 29.98
N LYS A 337 -22.70 -5.69 30.79
CA LYS A 337 -23.16 -6.06 32.13
C LYS A 337 -24.06 -7.29 31.98
N LYS A 338 -23.77 -8.35 32.74
CA LYS A 338 -24.75 -9.41 33.04
C LYS A 338 -25.77 -8.85 34.01
#